data_AF-A0A3R8TZT7-F1
#
_entry.id   AF-A0A3R8TZT7-F1
#
_cell.length_a   1.000
_cell.length_b   1.000
_cell.length_c   1.000
_cell.angle_alpha   90.00
_cell.angle_beta   90.00
_cell.angle_gamma   90.00
#
_symmetry.space_group_name_H-M   'P 1'
#
loop_
_entity.id
_entity.type
_entity.pdbx_description
1 polymer ?
#
loop_
_entity_poly.entity_id
_entity_poly.type
_entity_poly.pdbx_seq_one_letter_code
_entity_poly.pdbx_strand_id
1 'polypeptide(L)'
;MDSKVVNREIKKYIWPALKAEGFDTFTSRVAWRHTTERIDVIEFQSFNKYNADVIGTTTFSFAVRLGCIPLYIPPQWPLPVKNGVLIPSEAACYFRRSLVCSLHSSLGDKCIWPIDAEGKNLHWSIQDVLNQLPEALSWFQRLSSRHEVLRVLTEEDENMQLLWGMGRNPSPIRSYLTGYAALANGDQELAKANLNEAIESKCFINLFSSVEGAINRAV
;
A
#
# COMPACT_ATOMS: atom_id res chain seq x y z
N MET A 1 -8.10 28.41 -0.50
CA MET A 1 -7.40 27.18 -0.06
C MET A 1 -6.84 26.47 -1.29
N ASP A 2 -5.69 25.78 -1.19
CA ASP A 2 -5.13 24.98 -2.28
C ASP A 2 -4.35 23.75 -1.78
N SER A 3 -3.88 22.91 -2.70
CA SER A 3 -3.08 21.72 -2.38
C SER A 3 -1.74 22.03 -1.71
N LYS A 4 -1.15 23.22 -1.94
CA LYS A 4 0.13 23.60 -1.32
C LYS A 4 -0.03 23.83 0.17
N VAL A 5 -1.17 24.40 0.59
CA VAL A 5 -1.50 24.55 2.02
C VAL A 5 -1.61 23.18 2.70
N VAL A 6 -2.32 22.22 2.09
CA VAL A 6 -2.43 20.86 2.65
C VAL A 6 -1.06 20.18 2.73
N ASN A 7 -0.25 20.26 1.66
CA ASN A 7 1.12 19.71 1.66
C ASN A 7 1.98 20.29 2.79
N ARG A 8 1.84 21.58 3.08
CA ARG A 8 2.58 22.24 4.15
C ARG A 8 2.19 21.71 5.51
N GLU A 9 0.89 21.53 5.80
CA GLU A 9 0.43 21.01 7.09
C GLU A 9 0.86 19.55 7.29
N ILE A 10 0.73 18.73 6.24
CA ILE A 10 1.22 17.35 6.24
C ILE A 10 2.71 17.30 6.57
N LYS A 11 3.54 18.08 5.88
CA LYS A 11 4.98 18.15 6.13
C LYS A 11 5.29 18.66 7.53
N LYS A 12 4.49 19.59 8.06
CA LYS A 12 4.71 20.21 9.36
C LYS A 12 4.40 19.25 10.51
N TYR A 13 3.34 18.45 10.41
CA TYR A 13 2.87 17.66 11.55
C TYR A 13 3.00 16.15 11.36
N ILE A 14 2.69 15.62 10.17
CA ILE A 14 2.68 14.17 9.94
C ILE A 14 4.09 13.65 9.67
N TRP A 15 4.90 14.37 8.88
CA TRP A 15 6.22 13.85 8.48
C TRP A 15 7.16 13.68 9.68
N PRO A 16 7.21 14.61 10.67
CA PRO A 16 7.98 14.39 11.88
C PRO A 16 7.56 13.14 12.66
N ALA A 17 6.24 12.88 12.74
CA ALA A 17 5.73 11.68 13.41
C ALA A 17 6.16 10.40 12.68
N LEU A 18 6.00 10.36 11.35
CA LEU A 18 6.45 9.20 10.55
C LEU A 18 7.97 9.01 10.59
N LYS A 19 8.74 10.11 10.64
CA LYS A 19 10.20 10.04 10.75
C LYS A 19 10.66 9.39 12.06
N ALA A 20 9.93 9.63 13.16
CA ALA A 20 10.20 8.96 14.44
C ALA A 20 10.01 7.43 14.35
N GLU A 21 9.20 6.97 13.38
CA GLU A 21 8.84 5.56 13.16
C GLU A 21 9.64 4.89 12.02
N GLY A 22 10.72 5.54 11.57
CA GLY A 22 11.65 5.01 10.59
C GLY A 22 11.31 5.31 9.13
N PHE A 23 10.29 6.11 8.84
CA PHE A 23 10.12 6.65 7.48
C PHE A 23 11.25 7.64 7.19
N ASP A 24 11.98 7.43 6.10
CA ASP A 24 13.22 8.14 5.79
C ASP A 24 13.16 8.93 4.48
N THR A 25 12.24 8.55 3.60
CA THR A 25 12.11 9.11 2.26
C THR A 25 10.72 9.72 2.11
N PHE A 26 10.67 10.94 1.58
CA PHE A 26 9.44 11.72 1.53
C PHE A 26 9.31 12.52 0.24
N THR A 27 8.08 12.64 -0.24
CA THR A 27 7.65 13.71 -1.15
C THR A 27 6.67 14.63 -0.41
N SER A 28 5.94 15.48 -1.15
CA SER A 28 4.85 16.27 -0.57
C SER A 28 3.64 15.43 -0.13
N ARG A 29 3.47 14.23 -0.69
CA ARG A 29 2.26 13.40 -0.51
C ARG A 29 2.55 11.94 -0.18
N VAL A 30 3.79 11.49 -0.26
CA VAL A 30 4.13 10.08 -0.03
C VAL A 30 5.30 10.00 0.94
N ALA A 31 5.22 9.06 1.87
CA ALA A 31 6.30 8.69 2.78
C ALA A 31 6.62 7.20 2.56
N TRP A 32 7.91 6.88 2.57
CA TRP A 32 8.40 5.50 2.49
C TRP A 32 9.28 5.18 3.69
N ARG A 33 9.12 3.95 4.19
CA ARG A 33 10.03 3.31 5.13
C ARG A 33 10.62 2.08 4.45
N HIS A 34 11.94 2.10 4.29
CA HIS A 34 12.69 1.01 3.67
C HIS A 34 13.27 0.10 4.73
N THR A 35 13.11 -1.20 4.53
CA THR A 35 13.77 -2.23 5.33
C THR A 35 14.47 -3.21 4.40
N THR A 36 15.24 -4.14 4.94
CA THR A 36 15.86 -5.20 4.14
C THR A 36 14.84 -6.15 3.51
N GLU A 37 13.64 -6.27 4.07
CA GLU A 37 12.64 -7.25 3.62
C GLU A 37 11.42 -6.64 2.94
N ARG A 38 11.16 -5.34 3.11
CA ARG A 38 9.97 -4.69 2.57
C ARG A 38 10.11 -3.18 2.42
N ILE A 39 9.19 -2.60 1.67
CA ILE A 39 8.92 -1.17 1.59
C ILE A 39 7.51 -0.91 2.10
N ASP A 40 7.41 -0.06 3.13
CA ASP A 40 6.14 0.45 3.63
C ASP A 40 5.87 1.84 3.00
N VAL A 41 4.64 2.08 2.55
CA VAL A 41 4.21 3.29 1.83
C VAL A 41 3.01 3.90 2.53
N ILE A 42 3.06 5.21 2.79
CA ILE A 42 1.87 6.00 3.15
C ILE A 42 1.69 7.09 2.09
N GLU A 43 0.54 7.09 1.42
CA GLU A 43 0.22 8.00 0.32
C GLU A 43 -1.05 8.82 0.61
N PHE A 44 -0.91 10.15 0.53
CA PHE A 44 -1.99 11.12 0.62
C PHE A 44 -2.50 11.43 -0.79
N GLN A 45 -3.52 10.70 -1.21
CA GLN A 45 -4.09 10.80 -2.56
C GLN A 45 -5.07 11.97 -2.63
N SER A 46 -4.77 12.95 -3.48
CA SER A 46 -5.70 14.04 -3.82
C SER A 46 -6.58 13.66 -5.01
N PHE A 47 -7.68 14.41 -5.18
CA PHE A 47 -8.63 14.17 -6.27
C PHE A 47 -8.41 15.18 -7.41
N ASN A 48 -8.40 14.68 -8.65
CA ASN A 48 -8.50 15.57 -9.80
C ASN A 48 -9.89 16.24 -9.82
N LYS A 49 -10.05 17.28 -10.66
CA LYS A 49 -11.30 18.05 -10.72
C LYS A 49 -12.53 17.18 -10.98
N TYR A 50 -12.45 16.27 -11.96
CA TYR A 50 -13.56 15.39 -12.31
C TYR A 50 -13.99 14.51 -11.13
N ASN A 51 -13.04 13.84 -10.48
CA ASN A 51 -13.33 12.98 -9.33
C ASN A 51 -13.86 13.79 -8.14
N ALA A 52 -13.30 14.98 -7.90
CA ALA A 52 -13.76 15.86 -6.84
C ALA A 52 -15.21 16.30 -7.06
N ASP A 53 -15.57 16.68 -8.29
CA ASP A 53 -16.92 17.07 -8.68
C ASP A 53 -17.92 15.90 -8.52
N VAL A 54 -17.56 14.69 -8.97
CA VAL A 54 -18.41 13.48 -8.85
C VAL A 54 -18.62 13.07 -7.39
N ILE A 55 -17.57 13.14 -6.56
CA ILE A 55 -17.62 12.77 -5.14
C ILE A 55 -18.34 13.86 -4.32
N GLY A 56 -18.38 15.11 -4.81
CA GLY A 56 -18.90 16.25 -4.06
C GLY A 56 -17.89 16.77 -3.02
N THR A 57 -16.61 16.82 -3.38
CA THR A 57 -15.54 17.29 -2.51
C THR A 57 -14.60 18.27 -3.22
N THR A 58 -13.62 18.85 -2.53
CA THR A 58 -12.63 19.74 -3.15
C THR A 58 -11.44 18.95 -3.71
N THR A 59 -10.71 19.53 -4.66
CA THR A 59 -9.51 18.90 -5.25
C THR A 59 -8.34 18.76 -4.27
N PHE A 60 -8.40 19.44 -3.13
CA PHE A 60 -7.41 19.36 -2.06
C PHE A 60 -7.91 18.56 -0.85
N SER A 61 -9.12 17.99 -0.91
CA SER A 61 -9.49 16.82 -0.11
C SER A 61 -8.55 15.65 -0.41
N PHE A 62 -8.43 14.73 0.53
CA PHE A 62 -7.52 13.60 0.37
C PHE A 62 -8.02 12.32 1.01
N ALA A 63 -7.50 11.19 0.51
CA ALA A 63 -7.53 9.90 1.19
C ALA A 63 -6.10 9.57 1.67
N VAL A 64 -5.99 8.80 2.75
CA VAL A 64 -4.71 8.26 3.23
C VAL A 64 -4.69 6.76 2.97
N ARG A 65 -3.80 6.34 2.07
CA ARG A 65 -3.63 4.94 1.68
C ARG A 65 -2.31 4.40 2.24
N LEU A 66 -2.34 3.14 2.66
CA LEU A 66 -1.19 2.39 3.11
C LEU A 66 -0.89 1.31 2.08
N GLY A 67 0.39 1.07 1.80
CA GLY A 67 0.85 0.03 0.89
C GLY A 67 2.10 -0.66 1.41
N CYS A 68 2.21 -1.98 1.22
CA CYS A 68 3.40 -2.75 1.55
C CYS A 68 3.85 -3.63 0.37
N ILE A 69 5.15 -3.60 0.09
CA ILE A 69 5.83 -4.47 -0.89
C ILE A 69 6.89 -5.30 -0.16
N PRO A 70 6.67 -6.61 0.04
CA PRO A 70 7.73 -7.52 0.44
C PRO A 70 8.75 -7.68 -0.69
N LEU A 71 10.03 -7.44 -0.39
CA LEU A 71 11.13 -7.44 -1.37
C LEU A 71 11.57 -8.85 -1.80
N TYR A 72 11.21 -9.88 -1.03
CA TYR A 72 11.41 -11.29 -1.41
C TYR A 72 10.36 -11.80 -2.41
N ILE A 73 9.38 -10.96 -2.78
CA ILE A 73 8.44 -11.24 -3.86
C ILE A 73 8.86 -10.40 -5.07
N PRO A 74 9.33 -11.02 -6.17
CA PRO A 74 9.78 -10.28 -7.34
C PRO A 74 8.65 -9.41 -7.90
N PRO A 75 8.91 -8.16 -8.28
CA PRO A 75 7.88 -7.30 -8.81
C PRO A 75 7.45 -7.77 -10.21
N GLN A 76 6.16 -7.63 -10.50
CA GLN A 76 5.60 -7.92 -11.84
C GLN A 76 5.96 -6.83 -12.86
N TRP A 77 6.13 -5.60 -12.37
CA TRP A 77 6.43 -4.42 -13.16
C TRP A 77 7.62 -3.69 -12.55
N PRO A 78 8.47 -3.03 -13.35
CA PRO A 78 9.54 -2.21 -12.81
C PRO A 78 9.01 -1.19 -11.81
N LEU A 79 9.56 -1.20 -10.60
CA LEU A 79 9.22 -0.21 -9.59
C LEU A 79 10.01 1.09 -9.84
N PRO A 80 9.39 2.27 -9.67
CA PRO A 80 10.06 3.54 -9.91
C PRO A 80 11.22 3.74 -8.92
N VAL A 81 12.33 4.28 -9.43
CA VAL A 81 13.55 4.58 -8.66
C VAL A 81 13.86 6.05 -8.76
N LYS A 82 14.27 6.67 -7.65
CA LYS A 82 14.79 8.03 -7.61
C LYS A 82 16.03 8.07 -6.74
N ASN A 83 17.13 8.57 -7.29
CA ASN A 83 18.43 8.65 -6.61
C ASN A 83 18.87 7.31 -5.99
N GLY A 84 18.63 6.20 -6.71
CA GLY A 84 18.98 4.85 -6.25
C GLY A 84 18.02 4.23 -5.22
N VAL A 85 16.95 4.93 -4.84
CA VAL A 85 15.95 4.44 -3.86
C VAL A 85 14.64 4.14 -4.56
N LEU A 86 14.01 3.00 -4.21
CA LEU A 86 12.69 2.62 -4.70
C LEU A 86 11.61 3.55 -4.13
N ILE A 87 10.72 4.06 -4.97
CA ILE A 87 9.66 5.01 -4.57
C ILE A 87 8.29 4.60 -5.12
N PRO A 88 7.83 3.36 -4.86
CA PRO A 88 6.56 2.86 -5.38
C PRO A 88 5.38 3.72 -4.90
N SER A 89 4.35 3.88 -5.73
CA SER A 89 3.05 4.36 -5.24
C SER A 89 2.34 3.24 -4.47
N GLU A 90 1.31 3.60 -3.70
CA GLU A 90 0.49 2.60 -3.02
C GLU A 90 -0.21 1.66 -4.01
N ALA A 91 -0.54 2.14 -5.21
CA ALA A 91 -1.13 1.31 -6.27
C ALA A 91 -0.22 0.18 -6.79
N ALA A 92 1.10 0.29 -6.58
CA ALA A 92 2.06 -0.76 -6.93
C ALA A 92 2.24 -1.81 -5.81
N CYS A 93 1.62 -1.61 -4.65
CA CYS A 93 1.77 -2.48 -3.49
C CYS A 93 0.84 -3.71 -3.55
N TYR A 94 1.30 -4.84 -3.00
CA TYR A 94 0.53 -6.08 -2.93
C TYR A 94 -0.42 -6.15 -1.75
N PHE A 95 -0.06 -5.46 -0.66
CA PHE A 95 -0.92 -5.33 0.51
C PHE A 95 -1.25 -3.86 0.65
N ARG A 96 -2.54 -3.57 0.72
CA ARG A 96 -3.10 -2.22 0.66
C ARG A 96 -4.17 -2.06 1.72
N ARG A 97 -4.26 -0.84 2.26
CA ARG A 97 -5.27 -0.46 3.23
C ARG A 97 -5.60 1.02 3.08
N SER A 98 -6.81 1.39 3.46
CA SER A 98 -7.22 2.80 3.54
C SER A 98 -7.47 3.14 5.00
N LEU A 99 -6.99 4.31 5.44
CA LEU A 99 -7.41 4.85 6.72
C LEU A 99 -8.84 5.39 6.59
N VAL A 100 -9.58 5.38 7.70
CA VAL A 100 -10.99 5.76 7.74
C VAL A 100 -11.11 7.08 8.47
N CYS A 101 -11.59 8.11 7.79
CA CYS A 101 -11.90 9.41 8.37
C CYS A 101 -12.92 9.24 9.50
N SER A 102 -12.52 9.61 10.73
CA SER A 102 -13.39 9.51 11.91
C SER A 102 -14.26 10.76 12.10
N LEU A 103 -13.94 11.83 11.35
CA LEU A 103 -14.68 13.08 11.40
C LEU A 103 -16.06 12.91 10.77
N HIS A 104 -17.05 13.61 11.34
CA HIS A 104 -18.39 13.65 10.76
C HIS A 104 -18.34 14.25 9.34
N SER A 105 -18.77 13.45 8.36
CA SER A 105 -18.81 13.81 6.95
C SER A 105 -20.10 13.30 6.32
N SER A 106 -20.73 14.15 5.51
CA SER A 106 -21.89 13.78 4.68
C SER A 106 -21.50 12.92 3.47
N LEU A 107 -20.20 12.75 3.21
CA LEU A 107 -19.73 11.84 2.16
C LEU A 107 -20.05 10.38 2.55
N GLY A 108 -20.51 9.62 1.56
CA GLY A 108 -20.72 8.19 1.69
C GLY A 108 -19.41 7.42 1.85
N ASP A 109 -18.34 7.85 1.17
CA ASP A 109 -17.02 7.26 1.32
C ASP A 109 -16.33 7.80 2.58
N LYS A 110 -16.09 6.91 3.55
CA LYS A 110 -15.43 7.20 4.82
C LYS A 110 -13.91 7.20 4.72
N CYS A 111 -13.31 6.85 3.58
CA CYS A 111 -11.85 6.92 3.39
C CYS A 111 -11.36 8.32 2.98
N ILE A 112 -12.27 9.29 2.88
CA ILE A 112 -11.98 10.65 2.41
C ILE A 112 -12.06 11.63 3.57
N TRP A 113 -11.02 12.45 3.72
CA TRP A 113 -11.05 13.68 4.50
C TRP A 113 -11.50 14.81 3.60
N PRO A 114 -12.78 15.21 3.61
CA PRO A 114 -13.21 16.37 2.86
C PRO A 114 -12.57 17.62 3.48
N ILE A 115 -11.97 18.48 2.66
CA ILE A 115 -11.50 19.79 3.11
C ILE A 115 -12.40 20.87 2.49
N ASP A 116 -12.93 21.75 3.32
CA ASP A 116 -13.81 22.83 2.85
C ASP A 116 -13.06 23.88 2.01
N ALA A 117 -13.80 24.67 1.23
CA ALA A 117 -13.25 25.66 0.30
C ALA A 117 -12.35 26.71 1.00
N GLU A 118 -12.61 27.00 2.27
CA GLU A 118 -11.83 27.92 3.10
C GLU A 118 -10.69 27.23 3.87
N GLY A 119 -10.68 25.89 3.93
CA GLY A 119 -9.74 25.08 4.69
C GLY A 119 -9.96 25.08 6.20
N LYS A 120 -11.14 25.48 6.71
CA LYS A 120 -11.40 25.64 8.16
C LYS A 120 -11.25 24.33 8.93
N ASN A 121 -11.60 23.22 8.30
CA ASN A 121 -11.50 21.90 8.92
C ASN A 121 -10.15 21.19 8.73
N LEU A 122 -9.19 21.79 8.01
CA LEU A 122 -7.91 21.16 7.70
C LEU A 122 -7.13 20.71 8.94
N HIS A 123 -7.07 21.57 9.96
CA HIS A 123 -6.36 21.23 11.20
C HIS A 123 -6.93 19.96 11.86
N TRP A 124 -8.26 19.84 11.88
CA TRP A 124 -8.96 18.68 12.42
C TRP A 124 -8.69 17.43 11.59
N SER A 125 -8.66 17.54 10.26
CA SER A 125 -8.33 16.43 9.37
C SER A 125 -6.89 15.94 9.57
N ILE A 126 -5.92 16.84 9.74
CA ILE A 126 -4.54 16.47 10.02
C ILE A 126 -4.42 15.80 11.40
N GLN A 127 -5.11 16.32 12.41
CA GLN A 127 -5.13 15.73 13.74
C GLN A 127 -5.77 14.33 13.75
N ASP A 128 -6.84 14.13 12.99
CA ASP A 128 -7.48 12.82 12.85
C ASP A 128 -6.53 11.79 12.24
N VAL A 129 -5.79 12.16 11.18
CA VAL A 129 -4.77 11.28 10.60
C VAL A 129 -3.66 10.96 11.60
N LEU A 130 -3.18 11.96 12.37
CA LEU A 130 -2.17 11.73 13.42
C LEU A 130 -2.65 10.72 14.45
N ASN A 131 -3.91 10.81 14.87
CA ASN A 131 -4.51 9.90 15.85
C ASN A 131 -4.61 8.45 15.31
N GLN A 132 -4.63 8.28 13.98
CA GLN A 132 -4.70 6.97 13.30
C GLN A 132 -3.32 6.40 12.95
N LEU A 133 -2.22 7.15 13.10
CA LEU A 133 -0.88 6.63 12.82
C LEU A 133 -0.53 5.37 13.62
N PRO A 134 -0.84 5.25 14.93
CA PRO A 134 -0.55 4.01 15.67
C PRO A 134 -1.20 2.77 15.04
N GLU A 135 -2.42 2.91 14.52
CA GLU A 135 -3.11 1.83 13.82
C GLU A 135 -2.46 1.49 12.48
N ALA A 136 -2.06 2.52 11.71
CA ALA A 136 -1.32 2.33 10.46
C ALA A 136 0.00 1.59 10.70
N LEU A 137 0.73 1.95 11.75
CA LEU A 137 2.00 1.34 12.14
C LEU A 137 1.82 -0.11 12.58
N SER A 138 0.77 -0.40 13.36
CA SER A 138 0.40 -1.77 13.74
C SER A 138 0.08 -2.64 12.52
N TRP A 139 -0.60 -2.07 11.52
CA TRP A 139 -0.86 -2.75 10.26
C TRP A 139 0.43 -3.10 9.49
N PHE A 140 1.39 -2.18 9.39
CA PHE A 140 2.70 -2.50 8.81
C PHE A 140 3.47 -3.54 9.63
N GLN A 141 3.38 -3.47 10.96
CA GLN A 141 4.07 -4.39 11.85
C GLN A 141 3.53 -5.81 11.71
N ARG A 142 2.23 -5.99 11.48
CA ARG A 142 1.65 -7.29 11.16
C ARG A 142 2.32 -7.91 9.93
N LEU A 143 2.53 -7.12 8.87
CA LEU A 143 3.16 -7.58 7.63
C LEU A 143 4.70 -7.68 7.71
N SER A 144 5.29 -7.57 8.92
CA SER A 144 6.74 -7.65 9.08
C SER A 144 7.30 -9.07 9.08
N SER A 145 6.44 -10.08 9.22
CA SER A 145 6.84 -11.49 9.25
C SER A 145 6.49 -12.17 7.95
N ARG A 146 7.46 -12.87 7.34
CA ARG A 146 7.23 -13.70 6.15
C ARG A 146 6.16 -14.76 6.38
N HIS A 147 6.10 -15.32 7.59
CA HIS A 147 5.08 -16.30 7.97
C HIS A 147 3.69 -15.68 7.99
N GLU A 148 3.57 -14.46 8.52
CA GLU A 148 2.28 -13.75 8.56
C GLU A 148 1.84 -13.34 7.16
N VAL A 149 2.77 -12.89 6.30
CA VAL A 149 2.48 -12.62 4.89
C VAL A 149 1.98 -13.88 4.18
N LEU A 150 2.64 -15.03 4.38
CA LEU A 150 2.18 -16.30 3.81
C LEU A 150 0.80 -16.69 4.34
N ARG A 151 0.58 -16.60 5.66
CA ARG A 151 -0.70 -16.91 6.30
C ARG A 151 -1.83 -16.05 5.74
N VAL A 152 -1.62 -14.74 5.61
CA VAL A 152 -2.57 -13.82 4.97
C VAL A 152 -2.89 -14.27 3.55
N LEU A 153 -1.87 -14.65 2.78
CA LEU A 153 -2.05 -15.06 1.40
C LEU A 153 -2.86 -16.36 1.27
N THR A 154 -2.69 -17.31 2.18
CA THR A 154 -3.35 -18.63 2.15
C THR A 154 -4.71 -18.66 2.84
N GLU A 155 -4.91 -17.85 3.88
CA GLU A 155 -6.07 -17.97 4.78
C GLU A 155 -7.04 -16.78 4.73
N GLU A 156 -6.61 -15.60 4.27
CA GLU A 156 -7.43 -14.39 4.32
C GLU A 156 -7.95 -13.93 2.95
N ASP A 157 -9.25 -13.68 2.93
CA ASP A 157 -9.92 -13.00 1.82
C ASP A 157 -9.61 -11.50 1.82
N GLU A 158 -9.72 -10.88 0.65
CA GLU A 158 -9.57 -9.43 0.55
C GLU A 158 -10.74 -8.71 1.21
N ASN A 159 -10.39 -7.68 1.96
CA ASN A 159 -11.33 -6.69 2.47
C ASN A 159 -10.83 -5.31 2.03
N MET A 160 -11.58 -4.65 1.14
CA MET A 160 -11.20 -3.36 0.54
C MET A 160 -10.94 -2.23 1.55
N GLN A 161 -11.41 -2.38 2.79
CA GLN A 161 -11.16 -1.41 3.87
C GLN A 161 -10.00 -1.81 4.80
N LEU A 162 -9.72 -3.11 4.96
CA LEU A 162 -8.76 -3.61 5.95
C LEU A 162 -7.46 -4.14 5.33
N LEU A 163 -7.55 -4.95 4.28
CA LEU A 163 -6.41 -5.59 3.64
C LEU A 163 -6.80 -6.11 2.25
N TRP A 164 -6.20 -5.56 1.20
CA TRP A 164 -6.48 -5.92 -0.20
C TRP A 164 -5.26 -5.67 -1.09
N GLY A 165 -5.38 -5.90 -2.41
CA GLY A 165 -4.30 -5.76 -3.40
C GLY A 165 -3.62 -7.08 -3.78
N MET A 166 -3.91 -8.14 -3.05
CA MET A 166 -3.33 -9.48 -3.17
C MET A 166 -4.19 -10.42 -4.03
N GLY A 167 -5.32 -9.92 -4.54
CA GLY A 167 -6.31 -10.64 -5.34
C GLY A 167 -7.16 -11.61 -4.53
N ARG A 168 -8.27 -12.07 -5.12
CA ARG A 168 -9.16 -13.07 -4.51
C ARG A 168 -8.41 -14.38 -4.26
N ASN A 169 -8.80 -15.13 -3.24
CA ASN A 169 -8.35 -16.50 -3.04
C ASN A 169 -9.36 -17.50 -3.65
N PRO A 170 -8.99 -18.34 -4.65
CA PRO A 170 -7.77 -18.27 -5.45
C PRO A 170 -7.88 -17.25 -6.59
N SER A 171 -6.74 -16.74 -7.07
CA SER A 171 -6.60 -15.95 -8.29
C SER A 171 -5.15 -16.04 -8.78
N PRO A 172 -4.87 -15.76 -10.08
CA PRO A 172 -3.51 -15.84 -10.61
C PRO A 172 -2.48 -15.04 -9.82
N ILE A 173 -2.83 -13.81 -9.43
CA ILE A 173 -1.98 -12.97 -8.59
C ILE A 173 -1.80 -13.56 -7.20
N ARG A 174 -2.85 -14.14 -6.61
CA ARG A 174 -2.73 -14.78 -5.31
C ARG A 174 -1.75 -15.96 -5.38
N SER A 175 -1.86 -16.84 -6.37
CA SER A 175 -0.92 -17.96 -6.54
C SER A 175 0.50 -17.46 -6.80
N TYR A 176 0.70 -16.41 -7.60
CA TYR A 176 2.02 -15.77 -7.76
C TYR A 176 2.61 -15.32 -6.43
N LEU A 177 1.86 -14.55 -5.64
CA LEU A 177 2.32 -14.02 -4.35
C LEU A 177 2.58 -15.13 -3.34
N THR A 178 1.66 -16.09 -3.23
CA THR A 178 1.79 -17.25 -2.33
C THR A 178 3.02 -18.08 -2.67
N GLY A 179 3.30 -18.30 -3.95
CA GLY A 179 4.46 -19.06 -4.41
C GLY A 179 5.78 -18.48 -3.91
N TYR A 180 5.99 -17.18 -4.09
CA TYR A 180 7.21 -16.51 -3.61
C TYR A 180 7.24 -16.33 -2.09
N ALA A 181 6.09 -16.09 -1.45
CA ALA A 181 6.02 -16.03 0.02
C ALA A 181 6.37 -17.40 0.64
N ALA A 182 5.87 -18.50 0.09
CA ALA A 182 6.19 -19.86 0.53
C ALA A 182 7.68 -20.15 0.35
N LEU A 183 8.25 -19.80 -0.81
CA LEU A 183 9.68 -19.95 -1.09
C LEU A 183 10.54 -19.18 -0.06
N ALA A 184 10.17 -17.96 0.27
CA ALA A 184 10.87 -17.13 1.26
C ALA A 184 10.76 -17.65 2.71
N ASN A 185 9.79 -18.53 2.99
CA ASN A 185 9.66 -19.26 4.25
C ASN A 185 10.27 -20.67 4.20
N GLY A 186 10.83 -21.09 3.05
CA GLY A 186 11.44 -22.42 2.87
C GLY A 186 10.46 -23.54 2.55
N ASP A 187 9.17 -23.25 2.34
CA ASP A 187 8.16 -24.25 1.97
C ASP A 187 8.19 -24.50 0.44
N GLN A 188 9.06 -25.43 0.04
CA GLN A 188 9.31 -25.75 -1.36
C GLN A 188 8.10 -26.40 -2.06
N GLU A 189 7.34 -27.21 -1.34
CA GLU A 189 6.19 -27.90 -1.92
C GLU A 189 5.07 -26.91 -2.22
N LEU A 190 4.72 -26.06 -1.24
CA LEU A 190 3.71 -25.02 -1.43
C LEU A 190 4.14 -23.98 -2.48
N ALA A 191 5.41 -23.61 -2.49
CA ALA A 191 5.97 -22.70 -3.47
C ALA A 191 5.80 -23.23 -4.90
N LYS A 192 6.23 -24.48 -5.16
CA LYS A 192 6.13 -25.09 -6.49
C LYS A 192 4.68 -25.24 -6.95
N ALA A 193 3.78 -25.66 -6.06
CA ALA A 193 2.37 -25.80 -6.39
C ALA A 193 1.76 -24.47 -6.84
N ASN A 194 1.95 -23.40 -6.07
CA ASN A 194 1.39 -22.08 -6.37
C ASN A 194 2.07 -21.39 -7.57
N LEU A 195 3.39 -21.56 -7.73
CA LEU A 195 4.09 -21.06 -8.92
C LEU A 195 3.62 -21.81 -10.19
N ASN A 196 3.32 -23.11 -10.10
CA ASN A 196 2.73 -23.85 -11.22
C ASN A 196 1.34 -23.33 -11.58
N GLU A 197 0.47 -23.06 -10.60
CA GLU A 197 -0.84 -22.41 -10.86
C GLU A 197 -0.68 -21.04 -11.53
N ALA A 198 0.31 -20.24 -11.09
CA ALA A 198 0.61 -18.96 -11.72
C ALA A 198 1.05 -19.13 -13.18
N ILE A 199 1.82 -20.18 -13.52
CA ILE A 199 2.19 -20.52 -14.91
C ILE A 199 0.95 -20.90 -15.72
N GLU A 200 0.14 -21.81 -15.19
CA GLU A 200 -1.07 -22.34 -15.85
C GLU A 200 -2.10 -21.24 -16.14
N SER A 201 -2.14 -20.20 -15.31
CA SER A 201 -2.99 -19.02 -15.54
C SER A 201 -2.65 -18.24 -16.82
N LYS A 202 -1.42 -18.37 -17.33
CA LYS A 202 -0.86 -17.59 -18.45
C LYS A 202 -0.83 -16.07 -18.22
N CYS A 203 -1.12 -15.58 -17.02
CA CYS A 203 -1.06 -14.14 -16.70
C CYS A 203 0.39 -13.60 -16.59
N PHE A 204 1.38 -14.49 -16.36
CA PHE A 204 2.77 -14.10 -16.06
C PHE A 204 3.78 -14.57 -17.11
N ILE A 205 3.33 -14.90 -18.33
CA ILE A 205 4.20 -15.43 -19.41
C ILE A 205 5.39 -14.53 -19.76
N ASN A 206 5.27 -13.22 -19.54
CA ASN A 206 6.35 -12.25 -19.77
C ASN A 206 7.40 -12.26 -18.65
N LEU A 207 7.11 -12.91 -17.52
CA LEU A 207 7.96 -12.95 -16.34
C LEU A 207 8.71 -14.27 -16.23
N PHE A 208 8.02 -15.39 -16.46
CA PHE A 208 8.57 -16.75 -16.45
C PHE A 208 7.62 -17.72 -17.16
N SER A 209 8.13 -18.89 -17.56
CA SER A 209 7.36 -19.95 -18.22
C SER A 209 7.55 -21.34 -17.61
N SER A 210 8.37 -21.48 -16.57
CA SER A 210 8.56 -22.72 -15.81
C SER A 210 8.74 -22.42 -14.33
N VAL A 211 8.57 -23.44 -13.48
CA VAL A 211 8.73 -23.30 -12.03
C VAL A 211 10.18 -22.97 -11.68
N GLU A 212 11.16 -23.59 -12.35
CA GLU A 212 12.58 -23.24 -12.17
C GLU A 212 12.86 -21.79 -12.58
N GLY A 213 12.26 -21.33 -13.69
CA GLY A 213 12.37 -19.95 -14.14
C GLY A 213 11.77 -18.95 -13.14
N ALA A 214 10.67 -19.31 -12.48
CA ALA A 214 10.08 -18.52 -11.41
C ALA A 214 10.99 -18.51 -10.16
N ILE A 215 11.47 -19.67 -9.70
CA ILE A 215 12.38 -19.77 -8.54
C ILE A 215 13.65 -18.95 -8.76
N ASN A 216 14.24 -18.97 -9.97
CA ASN A 216 15.43 -18.18 -10.31
C ASN A 216 15.22 -16.65 -10.23
N ARG A 217 13.98 -16.17 -10.15
CA ARG A 217 13.67 -14.76 -9.93
C ARG A 217 13.65 -14.36 -8.46
N ALA A 218 13.56 -15.31 -7.54
CA ALA A 218 13.64 -15.01 -6.12
C ALA A 218 15.04 -14.46 -5.81
N VAL A 219 15.10 -13.25 -5.25
CA VAL A 219 16.33 -12.55 -4.88
C VAL A 219 16.73 -12.93 -3.46
#